data_AF-A0A2L2WWZ3-F1
#
_entry.id   AF-A0A2L2WWZ3-F1
#
_cell.length_a   1.000
_cell.length_b   1.000
_cell.length_c   1.000
_cell.angle_alpha   90.00
_cell.angle_beta   90.00
_cell.angle_gamma   90.00
#
_symmetry.space_group_name_H-M   'P 1'
#
loop_
_entity.id
_entity.type
_entity.pdbx_description
1 polymer ?
#
loop_
_entity_poly.entity_id
_entity_poly.type
_entity_poly.pdbx_seq_one_letter_code
_entity_poly.pdbx_strand_id
1 'polypeptide(L)'
;MAKHFGSIMDFTSQRNDDLMRAYREQLALANYIIMPEIFEKVAESPARRFWVSEERATVEVARMLVGKPFSRMRQNKREMFEEIFRRYLALRDLHPDKSLFELVSRVVHQPAPKFYLTPRTVGEFIYRIKNGWYDKQFDRYRQDIDGE
;
A
#
# COMPACT_ATOMS: atom_id res chain seq x y z
N MET A 1 6.68 -12.30 14.79
CA MET A 1 5.55 -11.76 15.58
C MET A 1 4.32 -11.71 14.67
N ALA A 2 3.27 -12.44 14.99
CA ALA A 2 2.04 -12.44 14.20
C ALA A 2 1.30 -11.11 14.42
N LYS A 3 0.94 -10.38 13.36
CA LYS A 3 0.20 -9.12 13.47
C LYS A 3 -1.20 -9.40 14.01
N HIS A 4 -1.58 -8.72 15.09
CA HIS A 4 -2.95 -8.73 15.59
C HIS A 4 -3.90 -8.18 14.51
N PHE A 5 -5.04 -8.84 14.36
CA PHE A 5 -6.12 -8.38 13.50
C PHE A 5 -6.57 -6.99 13.95
N GLY A 6 -6.52 -6.00 13.05
CA GLY A 6 -6.84 -4.60 13.38
C GLY A 6 -5.63 -3.68 13.59
N SER A 7 -4.39 -4.18 13.53
CA SER A 7 -3.20 -3.33 13.64
C SER A 7 -3.14 -2.27 12.52
N ILE A 8 -3.15 -1.00 12.93
CA ILE A 8 -2.93 0.16 12.06
C ILE A 8 -1.43 0.24 11.77
N MET A 9 -1.07 0.25 10.50
CA MET A 9 0.32 0.45 10.09
C MET A 9 0.69 1.94 10.14
N ASP A 10 1.96 2.26 10.36
CA ASP A 10 2.45 3.66 10.45
C ASP A 10 2.09 4.50 9.22
N PHE A 11 2.01 3.87 8.05
CA PHE A 11 1.62 4.54 6.80
C PHE A 11 0.10 4.56 6.53
N THR A 12 -0.75 4.06 7.44
CA THR A 12 -2.19 3.90 7.18
C THR A 12 -2.86 5.23 6.89
N SER A 13 -2.56 6.28 7.68
CA SER A 13 -3.10 7.62 7.44
C SER A 13 -2.65 8.15 6.07
N GLN A 14 -1.35 8.08 5.77
CA GLN A 14 -0.81 8.52 4.48
C GLN A 14 -1.41 7.77 3.28
N ARG A 15 -1.61 6.46 3.40
CA ARG A 15 -2.30 5.64 2.37
C ARG A 15 -3.74 6.05 2.20
N ASN A 16 -4.45 6.30 3.30
CA ASN A 16 -5.85 6.69 3.28
C ASN A 16 -6.02 8.07 2.61
N ASP A 17 -5.11 9.01 2.89
CA ASP A 17 -5.10 10.31 2.24
C ASP A 17 -4.83 10.19 0.73
N ASP A 18 -3.91 9.32 0.33
CA ASP A 18 -3.61 9.05 -1.07
C ASP A 18 -4.79 8.38 -1.81
N LEU A 19 -5.47 7.43 -1.17
CA LEU A 19 -6.71 6.84 -1.70
C LEU A 19 -7.81 7.89 -1.87
N MET A 20 -7.99 8.77 -0.88
CA MET A 20 -9.00 9.83 -0.96
C MET A 20 -8.66 10.89 -2.01
N ARG A 21 -7.37 11.18 -2.23
CA ARG A 21 -6.90 12.01 -3.34
C ARG A 21 -7.33 11.40 -4.67
N ALA A 22 -6.91 10.16 -4.96
CA ALA A 22 -7.25 9.47 -6.20
C ALA A 22 -8.78 9.34 -6.38
N TYR A 23 -9.52 9.08 -5.30
CA TYR A 23 -10.98 9.02 -5.33
C TYR A 23 -11.62 10.35 -5.73
N ARG A 24 -11.18 11.47 -5.15
CA ARG A 24 -11.68 12.80 -5.52
C ARG A 24 -11.35 13.16 -6.97
N GLU A 25 -10.15 12.83 -7.43
CA GLU A 25 -9.73 13.02 -8.83
C GLU A 25 -10.64 12.22 -9.78
N GLN A 26 -10.88 10.93 -9.52
CA GLN A 26 -11.73 10.10 -10.37
C GLN A 26 -13.20 10.53 -10.36
N LEU A 27 -13.71 11.04 -9.23
CA LEU A 27 -15.04 11.65 -9.18
C LEU A 27 -15.12 12.92 -10.03
N ALA A 28 -14.11 13.78 -9.97
CA ALA A 28 -14.08 15.02 -10.75
C ALA A 28 -13.97 14.78 -12.27
N LEU A 29 -13.34 13.68 -12.67
CA LEU A 29 -13.23 13.26 -14.08
C LEU A 29 -14.47 12.53 -14.61
N ALA A 30 -15.39 12.13 -13.75
CA ALA A 30 -16.53 11.31 -14.14
C ALA A 30 -17.71 12.15 -14.64
N ASN A 31 -18.14 11.90 -15.88
CA ASN A 31 -19.37 12.49 -16.42
C ASN A 31 -20.63 11.95 -15.72
N TYR A 32 -20.58 10.67 -15.30
CA TYR A 32 -21.62 9.99 -14.55
C TYR A 32 -20.98 9.15 -13.45
N ILE A 33 -21.58 9.15 -12.26
CA ILE A 33 -21.01 8.47 -11.08
C ILE A 33 -21.56 7.04 -11.01
N ILE A 34 -20.73 6.08 -11.37
CA ILE A 34 -20.97 4.65 -11.15
C ILE A 34 -19.91 4.15 -10.16
N MET A 35 -20.30 4.00 -8.90
CA MET A 35 -19.35 3.75 -7.80
C MET A 35 -18.40 2.56 -8.01
N PRO A 36 -18.85 1.38 -8.51
CA PRO A 36 -17.94 0.28 -8.83
C PRO A 36 -16.84 0.65 -9.83
N GLU A 37 -17.19 1.40 -10.89
CA GLU A 37 -16.23 1.87 -11.90
C GLU A 37 -15.27 2.90 -11.31
N ILE A 38 -15.76 3.78 -10.43
CA ILE A 38 -14.90 4.73 -9.71
C ILE A 38 -13.87 3.96 -8.86
N PHE A 39 -14.30 2.93 -8.13
CA PHE A 39 -13.37 2.15 -7.31
C PHE A 39 -12.33 1.38 -8.13
N GLU A 40 -12.71 0.89 -9.32
CA GLU A 40 -11.77 0.29 -10.26
C GLU A 40 -10.76 1.31 -10.77
N LYS A 41 -11.21 2.48 -11.24
CA LYS A 41 -10.34 3.56 -11.69
C LYS A 41 -9.40 4.04 -10.58
N VAL A 42 -9.87 4.11 -9.34
CA VAL A 42 -9.01 4.43 -8.18
C VAL A 42 -7.98 3.34 -7.95
N ALA A 43 -8.35 2.06 -7.99
CA ALA A 43 -7.41 0.95 -7.80
C ALA A 43 -6.26 0.97 -8.83
N GLU A 44 -6.56 1.35 -10.06
CA GLU A 44 -5.62 1.46 -11.18
C GLU A 44 -4.94 2.84 -11.30
N SER A 45 -5.33 3.83 -10.48
CA SER A 45 -4.69 5.14 -10.47
C SER A 45 -3.30 5.09 -9.84
N PRO A 46 -2.33 5.92 -10.29
CA PRO A 46 -1.01 6.02 -9.65
C PRO A 46 -1.11 6.36 -8.17
N ALA A 47 -0.30 5.66 -7.37
CA ALA A 47 -0.17 5.90 -5.94
C ALA A 47 1.14 6.63 -5.63
N ARG A 48 1.16 7.43 -4.57
CA ARG A 48 2.33 8.25 -4.17
C ARG A 48 3.56 7.40 -3.86
N ARG A 49 3.34 6.18 -3.36
CA ARG A 49 4.36 5.20 -3.06
C ARG A 49 3.80 3.78 -3.07
N PHE A 50 4.65 2.78 -2.90
CA PHE A 50 4.19 1.42 -2.59
C PHE A 50 3.70 1.38 -1.15
N TRP A 51 2.42 1.05 -0.94
CA TRP A 51 1.79 0.97 0.38
C TRP A 51 2.04 -0.39 1.05
N VAL A 52 3.31 -0.69 1.30
CA VAL A 52 3.83 -1.88 1.97
C VAL A 52 4.97 -1.47 2.91
N SER A 53 5.20 -2.21 4.00
CA SER A 53 6.34 -1.90 4.88
C SER A 53 7.66 -2.32 4.22
N GLU A 54 8.73 -1.60 4.55
CA GLU A 54 10.07 -1.82 4.00
C GLU A 54 10.60 -3.20 4.38
N GLU A 55 10.36 -3.66 5.60
CA GLU A 55 10.77 -4.99 6.05
C GLU A 55 10.04 -6.06 5.25
N ARG A 56 8.73 -5.89 5.03
CA ARG A 56 7.94 -6.86 4.27
C ARG A 56 8.40 -6.91 2.81
N ALA A 57 8.66 -5.76 2.20
CA ALA A 57 9.20 -5.69 0.85
C ALA A 57 10.59 -6.33 0.78
N THR A 58 11.46 -6.05 1.74
CA THR A 58 12.82 -6.59 1.81
C THR A 58 12.81 -8.11 1.89
N VAL A 59 11.95 -8.68 2.74
CA VAL A 59 11.81 -10.15 2.87
C VAL A 59 11.38 -10.80 1.56
N GLU A 60 10.44 -10.18 0.83
CA GLU A 60 9.96 -10.75 -0.43
C GLU A 60 10.98 -10.58 -1.57
N VAL A 61 11.65 -9.43 -1.67
CA VAL A 61 12.76 -9.24 -2.62
C VAL A 61 13.89 -10.23 -2.35
N ALA A 62 14.27 -10.44 -1.08
CA ALA A 62 15.27 -11.44 -0.70
C ALA A 62 14.87 -12.86 -1.15
N ARG A 63 13.59 -13.22 -1.00
CA ARG A 63 13.06 -14.51 -1.48
C ARG A 63 13.13 -14.64 -2.99
N MET A 64 12.78 -13.58 -3.72
CA MET A 64 12.84 -13.56 -5.18
C MET A 64 14.28 -13.69 -5.68
N LEU A 65 15.25 -13.08 -5.00
CA LEU A 65 16.68 -13.21 -5.34
C LEU A 65 17.17 -14.65 -5.31
N VAL A 66 16.71 -15.45 -4.36
CA VAL A 66 17.09 -16.87 -4.23
C VAL A 66 16.17 -17.80 -5.04
N GLY A 67 15.33 -17.25 -5.93
CA GLY A 67 14.43 -18.02 -6.79
C GLY A 67 13.31 -18.76 -6.04
N LYS A 68 13.00 -18.36 -4.80
CA LYS A 68 11.92 -19.01 -4.03
C LYS A 68 10.56 -18.54 -4.53
N PRO A 69 9.56 -19.44 -4.64
CA PRO A 69 8.23 -19.06 -5.06
C PRO A 69 7.60 -18.11 -4.03
N PHE A 70 6.74 -17.21 -4.51
CA PHE A 70 5.90 -16.41 -3.62
C PHE A 70 5.07 -17.30 -2.70
N SER A 71 4.90 -16.87 -1.44
CA SER A 71 3.83 -17.41 -0.59
C SER A 71 2.48 -17.31 -1.32
N ARG A 72 1.48 -18.13 -0.98
CA ARG A 72 0.10 -18.01 -1.51
C ARG A 72 -0.37 -16.54 -1.41
N MET A 73 -0.33 -15.83 -2.54
CA MET A 73 -0.49 -14.39 -2.62
C MET A 73 -1.42 -14.07 -3.78
N ARG A 74 -2.33 -13.12 -3.55
CA ARG A 74 -3.25 -12.61 -4.58
C ARG A 74 -2.47 -11.90 -5.69
N GLN A 75 -3.04 -11.91 -6.89
CA GLN A 75 -2.42 -11.40 -8.11
C GLN A 75 -1.90 -9.95 -7.97
N ASN A 76 -2.73 -8.99 -7.53
CA ASN A 76 -2.31 -7.59 -7.40
C ASN A 76 -1.10 -7.41 -6.46
N LYS A 77 -1.06 -8.20 -5.38
CA LYS A 77 0.05 -8.12 -4.42
C LYS A 77 1.32 -8.77 -4.98
N ARG A 78 1.18 -9.78 -5.83
CA ARG A 78 2.30 -10.36 -6.59
C ARG A 78 2.87 -9.34 -7.57
N GLU A 79 2.00 -8.72 -8.38
CA GLU A 79 2.39 -7.67 -9.34
C GLU A 79 3.14 -6.52 -8.65
N MET A 80 2.72 -6.13 -7.45
CA MET A 80 3.41 -5.12 -6.65
C MET A 80 4.85 -5.52 -6.34
N PHE A 81 5.09 -6.75 -5.86
CA PHE A 81 6.44 -7.21 -5.53
C PHE A 81 7.30 -7.48 -6.76
N GLU A 82 6.70 -7.90 -7.88
CA GLU A 82 7.39 -8.02 -9.15
C GLU A 82 7.89 -6.66 -9.65
N GLU A 83 7.06 -5.61 -9.55
CA GLU A 83 7.47 -4.25 -9.90
C GLU A 83 8.56 -3.71 -8.94
N ILE A 84 8.41 -3.93 -7.63
CA ILE A 84 9.45 -3.57 -6.64
C ILE A 84 10.76 -4.28 -6.97
N PHE A 85 10.71 -5.58 -7.27
CA PHE A 85 11.88 -6.39 -7.60
C PHE A 85 12.58 -5.89 -8.87
N ARG A 86 11.81 -5.60 -9.92
CA ARG A 86 12.33 -5.03 -11.17
C ARG A 86 13.09 -3.72 -10.92
N ARG A 87 12.51 -2.80 -10.12
CA ARG A 87 13.15 -1.53 -9.78
C ARG A 87 14.37 -1.71 -8.86
N TYR A 88 14.31 -2.67 -7.95
CA TYR A 88 15.44 -3.04 -7.09
C TYR A 88 16.63 -3.51 -7.92
N LEU A 89 16.44 -4.40 -8.90
CA LEU A 89 17.53 -4.88 -9.76
C LEU A 89 18.21 -3.71 -10.48
N ALA A 90 17.42 -2.80 -11.07
CA ALA A 90 17.95 -1.62 -11.73
C ALA A 90 18.76 -0.72 -10.78
N LEU A 91 18.30 -0.50 -9.54
CA LEU A 91 19.04 0.29 -8.56
C LEU A 91 20.28 -0.41 -8.03
N ARG A 92 20.24 -1.73 -7.84
CA ARG A 92 21.38 -2.53 -7.39
C ARG A 92 22.52 -2.46 -8.40
N ASP A 93 22.21 -2.51 -9.69
CA ASP A 93 23.23 -2.43 -10.74
C ASP A 93 23.88 -1.03 -10.79
N LEU A 94 23.15 0.03 -10.41
CA LEU A 94 23.69 1.41 -10.29
C LEU A 94 24.43 1.67 -8.97
N HIS A 95 24.06 0.97 -7.89
CA HIS A 95 24.56 1.19 -6.54
C HIS A 95 24.90 -0.15 -5.84
N PRO A 96 25.90 -0.90 -6.34
CA PRO A 96 26.23 -2.23 -5.84
C PRO A 96 26.81 -2.23 -4.42
N ASP A 97 27.27 -1.08 -3.93
CA ASP A 97 27.78 -0.87 -2.57
C ASP A 97 26.67 -0.82 -1.50
N LYS A 98 25.42 -0.62 -1.92
CA LYS A 98 24.29 -0.42 -1.02
C LYS A 98 23.66 -1.72 -0.59
N SER A 99 23.18 -1.74 0.66
CA SER A 99 22.51 -2.91 1.21
C SER A 99 21.16 -3.16 0.52
N LEU A 100 20.74 -4.43 0.52
CA LEU A 100 19.41 -4.84 0.05
C LEU A 100 18.30 -3.99 0.69
N PHE A 101 18.35 -3.78 2.01
CA PHE A 101 17.34 -3.02 2.73
C PHE A 101 17.30 -1.55 2.28
N GLU A 102 18.46 -0.91 2.14
CA GLU A 102 18.54 0.49 1.69
C GLU A 102 17.94 0.66 0.29
N LEU A 103 18.28 -0.24 -0.65
CA LEU A 103 17.76 -0.19 -2.01
C LEU A 103 16.25 -0.43 -2.05
N VAL A 104 15.75 -1.43 -1.33
CA VAL A 104 14.32 -1.73 -1.26
C VAL A 104 13.56 -0.58 -0.60
N SER A 105 14.10 0.01 0.47
CA SER A 105 13.51 1.18 1.13
C SER A 105 13.35 2.34 0.14
N ARG A 106 14.39 2.63 -0.66
CA ARG A 106 14.32 3.64 -1.72
C ARG A 106 13.21 3.31 -2.74
N VAL A 107 13.12 2.07 -3.21
CA VAL A 107 12.09 1.66 -4.18
C VAL A 107 10.68 1.82 -3.61
N VAL A 108 10.44 1.37 -2.38
CA VAL A 108 9.12 1.41 -1.75
C VAL A 108 8.58 2.84 -1.62
N HIS A 109 9.48 3.83 -1.48
CA HIS A 109 9.12 5.26 -1.42
C HIS A 109 8.93 5.93 -2.78
N GLN A 110 9.24 5.27 -3.89
CA GLN A 110 8.98 5.81 -5.23
C GLN A 110 7.49 5.72 -5.59
N PRO A 111 6.97 6.60 -6.46
CA PRO A 111 5.63 6.50 -7.00
C PRO A 111 5.35 5.10 -7.58
N ALA A 112 4.25 4.51 -7.13
CA ALA A 112 3.80 3.21 -7.58
C ALA A 112 2.86 3.38 -8.79
N PRO A 113 2.93 2.49 -9.80
CA PRO A 113 2.08 2.60 -10.99
C PRO A 113 0.57 2.57 -10.68
N LYS A 114 0.19 1.84 -9.62
CA LYS A 114 -1.18 1.72 -9.13
C LYS A 114 -1.22 1.41 -7.64
N PHE A 115 -2.42 1.35 -7.05
CA PHE A 115 -2.58 1.03 -5.61
C PHE A 115 -2.38 -0.45 -5.27
N TYR A 116 -2.42 -1.35 -6.27
CA TYR A 116 -2.33 -2.81 -6.07
C TYR A 116 -3.38 -3.37 -5.09
N LEU A 117 -4.53 -2.70 -5.00
CA LEU A 117 -5.71 -3.13 -4.26
C LEU A 117 -6.77 -3.68 -5.22
N THR A 118 -7.70 -4.48 -4.71
CA THR A 118 -8.89 -4.83 -5.51
C THR A 118 -9.90 -3.68 -5.44
N PRO A 119 -10.76 -3.48 -6.47
CA PRO A 119 -11.81 -2.45 -6.42
C PRO A 119 -12.71 -2.58 -5.19
N ARG A 120 -13.02 -3.82 -4.79
CA ARG A 120 -13.77 -4.12 -3.55
C ARG A 120 -13.06 -3.58 -2.31
N THR A 121 -11.76 -3.81 -2.17
CA THR A 121 -10.96 -3.32 -1.04
C THR A 121 -10.84 -1.80 -1.04
N VAL A 122 -10.73 -1.18 -2.21
CA VAL A 122 -10.76 0.29 -2.34
C VAL A 122 -12.06 0.85 -1.80
N GLY A 123 -13.21 0.28 -2.22
CA GLY A 123 -14.52 0.68 -1.70
C GLY A 123 -14.62 0.52 -0.18
N GLU A 124 -14.20 -0.63 0.36
CA GLU A 124 -14.16 -0.87 1.82
C GLU A 124 -13.35 0.20 2.57
N PHE A 125 -12.17 0.58 2.05
CA PHE A 125 -11.35 1.63 2.67
C PHE A 125 -12.00 3.01 2.56
N ILE A 126 -12.53 3.39 1.40
CA ILE A 126 -13.20 4.69 1.23
C ILE A 126 -14.37 4.82 2.19
N TYR A 127 -15.20 3.78 2.34
CA TYR A 127 -16.31 3.83 3.29
C TYR A 127 -15.84 3.92 4.75
N ARG A 128 -14.79 3.19 5.14
CA ARG A 128 -14.19 3.29 6.48
C ARG A 128 -13.57 4.65 6.78
N ILE A 129 -13.01 5.30 5.76
CA ILE A 129 -12.49 6.66 5.90
C ILE A 129 -13.66 7.63 6.08
N LYS A 130 -14.68 7.56 5.20
CA LYS A 130 -15.82 8.49 5.23
C LYS A 130 -16.69 8.38 6.48
N ASN A 131 -16.81 7.21 7.10
CA ASN A 131 -17.64 7.01 8.29
C ASN A 131 -16.90 7.27 9.62
N GLY A 132 -15.66 7.79 9.54
CA GLY A 132 -14.82 8.11 10.70
C GLY A 132 -14.37 6.87 11.48
N TRP A 133 -14.31 5.68 10.86
CA TRP A 133 -13.89 4.47 11.56
C TRP A 133 -12.47 4.59 12.11
N TYR A 134 -11.56 5.18 11.33
CA TYR A 134 -10.16 5.37 11.75
C TYR A 134 -10.04 6.36 12.92
N ASP A 135 -10.80 7.46 12.91
CA ASP A 135 -10.81 8.46 13.98
C ASP A 135 -11.32 7.84 15.30
N LYS A 136 -12.43 7.09 15.23
CA LYS A 136 -13.02 6.39 16.38
C LYS A 136 -12.10 5.32 16.98
N GLN A 137 -11.25 4.69 16.18
CA GLN A 137 -10.27 3.72 16.69
C GLN A 137 -9.11 4.43 17.37
N PHE A 138 -8.63 5.54 16.80
CA PHE A 138 -7.57 6.35 17.39
C PHE A 138 -7.98 6.94 18.75
N ASP A 139 -9.23 7.40 18.86
CA ASP A 139 -9.77 7.93 20.11
C ASP A 139 -9.86 6.87 21.22
N ARG A 140 -10.21 5.61 20.87
CA ARG A 140 -10.22 4.50 21.84
C ARG A 140 -8.84 4.21 22.40
N TYR A 141 -7.83 4.14 21.55
CA TYR A 141 -6.46 3.90 22.00
C TYR A 141 -5.89 5.06 22.82
N ARG A 142 -6.32 6.31 22.61
CA ARG A 142 -5.96 7.43 23.51
C ARG A 142 -6.61 7.29 24.88
N GLN A 143 -7.90 6.95 24.94
CA GLN A 143 -8.61 6.75 26.21
C GLN A 143 -8.00 5.62 27.05
N ASP A 144 -7.49 4.57 26.42
CA ASP A 144 -6.81 3.47 27.11
C ASP A 144 -5.41 3.85 27.65
N ILE A 145 -4.73 4.85 27.07
CA ILE A 145 -3.40 5.30 27.51
C ILE A 145 -3.51 6.36 28.63
N ASP A 146 -4.54 7.21 28.59
CA ASP A 146 -4.79 8.25 29.58
C ASP A 146 -5.57 7.73 30.82
N GLY A 147 -5.88 6.43 30.85
CA GLY A 147 -6.66 5.76 31.90
C GLY A 147 -5.87 4.87 32.86
N GLU A 148 -4.53 4.87 32.79
CA GLU A 148 -3.62 4.25 33.79
C GLU A 148 -3.05 5.26 34.79
#